data_AF-A0A554M5I5-F1
#
_entry.id   AF-A0A554M5I5-F1
#
_cell.length_a   1.000
_cell.length_b   1.000
_cell.length_c   1.000
_cell.angle_alpha   90.00
_cell.angle_beta   90.00
_cell.angle_gamma   90.00
#
_symmetry.space_group_name_H-M   'P 1'
#
loop_
_entity.id
_entity.type
_entity.pdbx_description
1 polymer ?
#
loop_
_entity_poly.entity_id
_entity_poly.type
_entity_poly.pdbx_seq_one_letter_code
_entity_poly.pdbx_strand_id
1 'polypeptide(L)'
;MGVSILLCALQALHKYLCWRIMNRSYIRFMQESYRSVLGMDVVQHLSRRAGAIIKKIDNASDTLWDLGFQIFEVIIPSSITGVIFLVIAFRVNATLTGGIATMLATYGIALWCVTTKAEPLQKRVSRLWVSVVGRAYDVATNILPVKSSAAESHELERMRGES
;
A
#
# COMPACT_ATOMS: atom_id res chain seq x y z
N MET A 1 -6.02 -38.41 3.45
CA MET A 1 -4.82 -37.83 4.10
C MET A 1 -3.71 -37.43 3.12
N GLY A 2 -3.46 -38.18 2.03
CA GLY A 2 -2.43 -37.79 1.05
C GLY A 2 -2.68 -36.45 0.34
N VAL A 3 -3.92 -36.20 -0.10
CA VAL A 3 -4.28 -34.96 -0.81
C VAL A 3 -4.11 -33.71 0.06
N SER A 4 -4.47 -33.77 1.34
CA SER A 4 -4.34 -32.65 2.26
C SER A 4 -2.87 -32.29 2.55
N ILE A 5 -2.00 -33.29 2.69
CA ILE A 5 -0.56 -33.07 2.91
C ILE A 5 0.07 -32.43 1.65
N LEU A 6 -0.32 -32.90 0.47
CA LEU A 6 0.18 -32.39 -0.80
C LEU A 6 -0.27 -30.93 -1.04
N LEU A 7 -1.52 -30.60 -0.71
CA LEU A 7 -2.01 -29.22 -0.74
C LEU A 7 -1.27 -28.31 0.24
N CYS A 8 -1.03 -28.76 1.47
CA CYS A 8 -0.25 -28.01 2.45
C CYS A 8 1.19 -27.76 1.96
N ALA A 9 1.83 -28.77 1.36
CA ALA A 9 3.17 -28.63 0.81
C ALA A 9 3.23 -27.62 -0.36
N LEU A 10 2.25 -27.68 -1.26
CA LEU A 10 2.12 -26.71 -2.36
C LEU A 10 1.88 -25.28 -1.86
N GLN A 11 1.01 -25.12 -0.86
CA GLN A 11 0.77 -23.81 -0.24
C GLN A 11 2.03 -23.26 0.44
N ALA A 12 2.76 -24.09 1.17
CA ALA A 12 4.02 -23.71 1.80
C ALA A 12 5.07 -23.29 0.76
N LEU A 13 5.18 -24.05 -0.35
CA LEU A 13 6.08 -23.72 -1.45
C LEU A 13 5.70 -22.39 -2.12
N HIS A 14 4.42 -22.16 -2.40
CA HIS A 14 3.93 -20.92 -2.98
C HIS A 14 4.28 -19.71 -2.11
N LYS A 15 3.98 -19.79 -0.80
CA LYS A 15 4.31 -18.73 0.16
C LYS A 15 5.81 -18.47 0.23
N TYR A 16 6.62 -19.53 0.28
CA TYR A 16 8.07 -19.40 0.30
C TYR A 16 8.62 -18.71 -0.97
N LEU A 17 8.11 -19.08 -2.15
CA LEU A 17 8.51 -18.45 -3.41
C LEU A 17 8.10 -16.98 -3.47
N CYS A 18 6.86 -16.65 -3.08
CA CYS A 18 6.38 -15.27 -3.04
C CYS A 18 7.22 -14.41 -2.10
N TRP A 19 7.46 -14.90 -0.87
CA TRP A 19 8.31 -14.23 0.10
C TRP A 19 9.73 -13.99 -0.45
N ARG A 20 10.33 -15.01 -1.10
CA ARG A 20 11.68 -14.89 -1.65
C ARG A 20 11.77 -13.86 -2.79
N ILE A 21 10.76 -13.81 -3.66
CA ILE A 21 10.69 -12.84 -4.77
C ILE A 21 10.48 -11.43 -4.24
N MET A 22 9.54 -11.24 -3.31
CA MET A 22 9.28 -9.94 -2.68
C MET A 22 10.50 -9.42 -1.94
N ASN A 23 11.14 -10.26 -1.12
CA ASN A 23 12.30 -9.85 -0.34
C ASN A 23 13.48 -9.44 -1.24
N ARG A 24 13.72 -10.17 -2.35
CA ARG A 24 14.72 -9.75 -3.34
C ARG A 24 14.39 -8.41 -4.00
N SER A 25 13.13 -8.19 -4.33
CA SER A 25 12.67 -6.96 -4.98
C SER A 25 12.79 -5.76 -4.02
N TYR A 26 12.42 -5.97 -2.75
CA TYR A 26 12.57 -5.00 -1.67
C TYR A 26 14.03 -4.58 -1.46
N ILE A 27 14.94 -5.54 -1.34
CA ILE A 27 16.37 -5.26 -1.16
C ILE A 27 16.94 -4.47 -2.34
N ARG A 28 16.57 -4.82 -3.58
CA ARG A 28 17.00 -4.07 -4.77
C ARG A 28 16.46 -2.63 -4.76
N PHE A 29 15.19 -2.45 -4.44
CA PHE A 29 14.58 -1.12 -4.34
C PHE A 29 15.30 -0.24 -3.30
N MET A 30 15.62 -0.80 -2.13
CA MET A 30 16.37 -0.09 -1.10
C MET A 30 17.78 0.28 -1.55
N GLN A 31 18.48 -0.62 -2.25
CA GLN A 31 19.81 -0.35 -2.80
C GLN A 31 19.79 0.76 -3.86
N GLU A 32 18.83 0.71 -4.79
CA GLU A 32 18.65 1.71 -5.85
C GLU A 32 18.30 3.08 -5.25
N SER A 33 17.39 3.10 -4.27
CA SER A 33 16.99 4.31 -3.56
C SER A 33 18.15 4.92 -2.80
N TYR A 34 18.94 4.10 -2.09
CA TYR A 34 20.12 4.57 -1.38
C TYR A 34 21.18 5.13 -2.33
N ARG A 35 21.43 4.46 -3.46
CA ARG A 35 22.32 4.96 -4.52
C ARG A 35 21.83 6.28 -5.10
N SER A 36 20.53 6.43 -5.33
CA SER A 36 19.93 7.66 -5.83
C SER A 36 20.08 8.82 -4.84
N VAL A 37 19.92 8.56 -3.54
CA VAL A 37 20.11 9.57 -2.50
C VAL A 37 21.58 10.01 -2.42
N LEU A 38 22.52 9.07 -2.45
CA LEU A 38 23.96 9.39 -2.44
C LEU A 38 24.44 10.13 -3.70
N GLY A 39 23.75 9.96 -4.82
CA GLY A 39 24.04 10.64 -6.08
C GLY A 39 23.42 12.04 -6.21
N MET A 40 22.70 12.54 -5.19
CA MET A 40 22.11 13.87 -5.23
C MET A 40 23.16 14.97 -4.99
N ASP A 41 23.04 16.08 -5.72
CA ASP A 41 23.88 17.25 -5.51
C ASP A 41 23.69 17.85 -4.11
N VAL A 42 24.76 18.46 -3.58
CA VAL A 42 24.74 19.13 -2.26
C VAL A 42 23.62 20.18 -2.15
N VAL A 43 23.29 20.86 -3.26
CA VAL A 43 22.17 21.83 -3.34
C VAL A 43 20.80 21.15 -3.15
N GLN A 44 20.65 19.91 -3.63
CA GLN A 44 19.43 19.13 -3.44
C GLN A 44 19.29 18.62 -1.99
N HIS A 45 20.41 18.30 -1.34
CA HIS A 45 20.43 17.98 0.09
C HIS A 45 20.22 19.19 1.00
N LEU A 46 20.66 20.39 0.58
CA LEU A 46 20.41 21.64 1.31
C LEU A 46 18.96 22.13 1.17
N SER A 47 18.36 21.94 0.00
CA SER A 47 16.97 22.37 -0.27
C SER A 47 15.91 21.41 0.25
N ARG A 48 16.25 20.15 0.53
CA ARG A 48 15.33 19.12 1.04
C ARG A 48 15.83 18.56 2.36
N ARG A 49 14.99 18.61 3.41
CA ARG A 49 15.30 17.97 4.70
C ARG A 49 15.63 16.48 4.49
N ALA A 50 16.83 16.04 4.88
CA ALA A 50 17.27 14.65 4.70
C ALA A 50 16.26 13.64 5.29
N GLY A 51 15.67 13.97 6.44
CA GLY A 51 14.61 13.16 7.06
C GLY A 51 13.34 13.02 6.22
N ALA A 52 12.97 14.04 5.42
CA ALA A 52 11.81 13.96 4.53
C ALA A 52 12.07 13.05 3.32
N ILE A 53 13.31 13.00 2.82
CA ILE A 53 13.70 12.08 1.73
C ILE A 53 13.65 10.63 2.23
N ILE A 54 14.25 10.35 3.39
CA ILE A 54 14.26 9.02 3.99
C ILE A 54 12.83 8.55 4.27
N LYS A 55 11.99 9.39 4.88
CA LYS A 55 10.58 9.06 5.15
C LYS A 55 9.78 8.76 3.88
N LYS A 56 10.09 9.43 2.78
CA LYS A 56 9.45 9.16 1.49
C LYS A 56 9.86 7.79 0.93
N ILE A 57 11.13 7.41 1.09
CA ILE A 57 11.62 6.09 0.68
C ILE A 57 10.99 5.01 1.56
N ASP A 58 10.93 5.22 2.87
CA ASP A 58 10.32 4.31 3.84
C ASP A 58 8.85 4.02 3.51
N ASN A 59 8.04 5.08 3.35
CA ASN A 59 6.65 4.94 2.92
C ASN A 59 6.49 4.22 1.56
N ALA A 60 7.39 4.46 0.62
CA ALA A 60 7.35 3.80 -0.68
C ALA A 60 7.71 2.31 -0.58
N SER A 61 8.67 1.97 0.28
CA SER A 61 9.07 0.60 0.59
C SER A 61 7.94 -0.20 1.24
N ASP A 62 7.25 0.39 2.23
CA ASP A 62 6.07 -0.22 2.86
C ASP A 62 4.95 -0.44 1.83
N THR A 63 4.65 0.56 1.02
CA THR A 63 3.62 0.45 -0.03
C THR A 63 3.99 -0.63 -1.06
N LEU A 64 5.26 -0.75 -1.44
CA LEU A 64 5.74 -1.79 -2.35
C LEU A 64 5.59 -3.18 -1.74
N TRP A 65 5.89 -3.32 -0.46
CA TRP A 65 5.71 -4.58 0.26
C TRP A 65 4.24 -4.97 0.32
N ASP A 66 3.36 -4.05 0.72
CA ASP A 66 1.92 -4.29 0.83
C ASP A 66 1.30 -4.65 -0.52
N LEU A 67 1.62 -3.91 -1.58
CA LEU A 67 1.15 -4.20 -2.94
C LEU A 67 1.65 -5.57 -3.42
N GLY A 68 2.93 -5.88 -3.18
CA GLY A 68 3.50 -7.17 -3.50
C GLY A 68 2.74 -8.31 -2.81
N PHE A 69 2.52 -8.18 -1.51
CA PHE A 69 1.81 -9.18 -0.73
C PHE A 69 0.37 -9.36 -1.24
N GLN A 70 -0.34 -8.25 -1.45
CA GLN A 70 -1.72 -8.27 -1.88
C GLN A 70 -1.89 -8.88 -3.29
N ILE A 71 -0.98 -8.60 -4.21
CA ILE A 71 -1.03 -9.17 -5.56
C ILE A 71 -0.70 -10.66 -5.54
N PHE A 72 0.41 -11.05 -4.90
CA PHE A 72 0.93 -12.42 -5.00
C PHE A 72 0.26 -13.42 -4.05
N GLU A 73 -0.19 -13.00 -2.87
CA GLU A 73 -0.84 -13.90 -1.91
C GLU A 73 -2.37 -13.88 -1.99
N VAL A 74 -2.96 -12.77 -2.44
CA VAL A 74 -4.43 -12.62 -2.40
C VAL A 74 -5.01 -12.61 -3.81
N ILE A 75 -4.69 -11.59 -4.62
CA ILE A 75 -5.38 -11.35 -5.90
C ILE A 75 -5.17 -12.50 -6.88
N ILE A 76 -3.91 -12.90 -7.12
CA ILE A 76 -3.61 -13.96 -8.09
C ILE A 76 -4.24 -15.30 -7.69
N PRO A 77 -4.02 -15.83 -6.46
CA PRO A 77 -4.62 -17.10 -6.06
C PRO A 77 -6.16 -17.08 -6.05
N SER A 78 -6.76 -16.00 -5.54
CA SER A 78 -8.23 -15.85 -5.53
C SER A 78 -8.81 -15.75 -6.94
N SER A 79 -8.13 -15.07 -7.87
CA SER A 79 -8.58 -14.97 -9.26
C SER A 79 -8.54 -16.32 -9.97
N ILE A 80 -7.44 -17.08 -9.82
CA ILE A 80 -7.32 -18.42 -10.39
C ILE A 80 -8.41 -19.34 -9.84
N THR A 81 -8.62 -19.32 -8.53
CA THR A 81 -9.67 -20.11 -7.86
C THR A 81 -11.06 -19.73 -8.37
N GLY A 82 -11.33 -18.43 -8.51
CA GLY A 82 -12.59 -17.91 -9.05
C GLY A 82 -12.85 -18.38 -10.48
N VAL A 83 -11.83 -18.33 -11.36
CA VAL A 83 -11.95 -18.80 -12.74
C VAL A 83 -12.20 -20.30 -12.81
N ILE A 84 -11.44 -21.11 -12.06
CA ILE A 84 -11.64 -22.57 -12.02
C ILE A 84 -13.06 -22.90 -11.56
N PHE A 85 -13.52 -22.25 -10.48
CA PHE A 85 -14.86 -22.46 -9.95
C PHE A 85 -15.95 -22.07 -10.96
N LEU A 86 -15.78 -20.94 -11.65
CA LEU A 86 -16.70 -20.47 -12.69
C LEU A 86 -16.79 -21.49 -13.84
N VAL A 87 -15.65 -22.01 -14.32
CA VAL A 87 -15.61 -23.00 -15.40
C VAL A 87 -16.31 -24.29 -15.01
N ILE A 88 -16.07 -24.78 -13.79
CA ILE A 88 -16.75 -25.97 -13.25
C ILE A 88 -18.26 -25.72 -13.15
N ALA A 89 -18.67 -24.57 -12.62
CA ALA A 89 -20.08 -24.22 -12.45
C ALA A 89 -20.82 -24.18 -13.81
N PHE A 90 -20.21 -23.58 -14.84
CA PHE A 90 -20.78 -23.55 -16.19
C PHE A 90 -20.95 -24.94 -16.80
N ARG A 91 -20.08 -25.90 -16.46
CA ARG A 91 -20.20 -27.30 -16.89
C ARG A 91 -21.34 -28.05 -16.20
N VAL A 92 -21.65 -27.68 -14.95
CA VAL A 92 -22.74 -28.32 -14.18
C VAL A 92 -24.11 -27.79 -14.60
N ASN A 93 -24.29 -26.46 -14.63
CA ASN A 93 -25.56 -25.85 -15.04
C ASN A 93 -25.33 -24.43 -15.57
N ALA A 94 -25.23 -24.31 -16.90
CA ALA A 94 -24.95 -23.04 -17.56
C ALA A 94 -26.01 -21.95 -17.29
N THR A 95 -27.28 -22.32 -17.12
CA THR A 95 -28.38 -21.38 -16.95
C THR A 95 -28.32 -20.69 -15.57
N LEU A 96 -28.13 -21.47 -14.50
CA LEU A 96 -27.99 -20.94 -13.16
C LEU A 96 -26.66 -20.17 -12.98
N THR A 97 -25.56 -20.70 -13.52
CA THR A 97 -24.26 -20.03 -13.45
C THR A 97 -24.25 -18.71 -14.21
N GLY A 98 -24.90 -18.63 -15.37
CA GLY A 98 -25.06 -17.38 -16.13
C GLY A 98 -25.79 -16.30 -15.34
N GLY A 99 -26.87 -16.67 -14.64
CA GLY A 99 -27.59 -15.75 -13.75
C GLY A 99 -26.71 -15.20 -12.63
N ILE A 100 -25.97 -16.07 -11.94
CA ILE A 100 -25.04 -15.68 -10.87
C ILE A 100 -23.90 -14.79 -11.41
N ALA A 101 -23.34 -15.15 -12.57
CA ALA A 101 -22.28 -14.37 -13.21
C ALA A 101 -22.74 -12.96 -13.58
N THR A 102 -23.97 -12.81 -14.05
CA THR A 102 -24.58 -11.51 -14.38
C THR A 102 -24.81 -10.66 -13.12
N MET A 103 -25.25 -11.29 -12.02
CA MET A 103 -25.38 -10.62 -10.72
C MET A 103 -24.02 -10.15 -10.17
N LEU A 104 -22.98 -10.98 -10.30
CA LEU A 104 -21.60 -10.60 -9.94
C LEU A 104 -21.08 -9.45 -10.79
N ALA A 105 -21.34 -9.46 -12.10
CA ALA A 105 -20.91 -8.40 -13.01
C ALA A 105 -21.60 -7.07 -12.68
N THR A 106 -22.91 -7.08 -12.44
CA THR A 106 -23.67 -5.87 -12.05
C THR A 106 -23.22 -5.34 -10.70
N TYR A 107 -22.95 -6.20 -9.72
CA TYR A 107 -22.37 -5.81 -8.44
C TYR A 107 -20.98 -5.17 -8.60
N GLY A 108 -20.12 -5.76 -9.44
CA GLY A 108 -18.80 -5.20 -9.75
C GLY A 108 -18.87 -3.81 -10.39
N ILE A 109 -19.80 -3.60 -11.33
CA ILE A 109 -20.04 -2.30 -11.95
C ILE A 109 -20.52 -1.28 -10.91
N ALA A 110 -21.44 -1.66 -10.02
CA ALA A 110 -21.91 -0.78 -8.96
C ALA A 110 -20.77 -0.36 -8.02
N LEU A 111 -19.94 -1.31 -7.59
CA LEU A 111 -18.74 -1.05 -6.80
C LEU A 111 -17.78 -0.11 -7.50
N TRP A 112 -17.55 -0.31 -8.80
CA TRP A 112 -16.69 0.56 -9.60
C TRP A 112 -17.21 2.00 -9.62
N CYS A 113 -18.51 2.19 -9.86
CA CYS A 113 -19.14 3.50 -9.84
C CYS A 113 -19.07 4.18 -8.46
N VAL A 114 -19.23 3.43 -7.38
CA VAL A 114 -19.11 3.97 -6.01
C VAL A 114 -17.66 4.35 -5.71
N THR A 115 -16.70 3.49 -6.07
CA THR A 115 -15.28 3.69 -5.78
C THR A 115 -14.72 4.89 -6.53
N THR A 116 -15.04 5.02 -7.82
CA THR A 116 -14.64 6.18 -8.64
C THR A 116 -15.19 7.50 -8.10
N LYS A 117 -16.38 7.49 -7.49
CA LYS A 117 -16.95 8.66 -6.80
C LYS A 117 -16.32 8.93 -5.44
N ALA A 118 -15.84 7.90 -4.74
CA ALA A 118 -15.19 8.02 -3.43
C ALA A 118 -13.74 8.50 -3.52
N GLU A 119 -13.05 8.25 -4.63
CA GLU A 119 -11.67 8.64 -4.89
C GLU A 119 -11.33 10.13 -4.61
N PRO A 120 -12.12 11.12 -5.08
CA PRO A 120 -11.86 12.53 -4.77
C PRO A 120 -12.02 12.86 -3.29
N LEU A 121 -12.93 12.18 -2.59
CA LEU A 121 -13.15 12.36 -1.15
C LEU A 121 -11.95 11.81 -0.36
N GLN A 122 -11.49 10.61 -0.72
CA GLN A 122 -10.33 9.97 -0.10
C GLN A 122 -9.05 10.80 -0.30
N LYS A 123 -8.85 11.41 -1.48
CA LYS A 123 -7.74 12.35 -1.73
C LYS A 123 -7.80 13.62 -0.88
N ARG A 124 -8.99 14.11 -0.53
CA ARG A 124 -9.13 15.27 0.38
C ARG A 124 -8.77 14.88 1.81
N VAL A 125 -9.29 13.76 2.30
CA VAL A 125 -9.00 13.25 3.65
C VAL A 125 -7.51 12.94 3.80
N SER A 126 -6.90 12.28 2.81
CA SER A 126 -5.46 11.97 2.81
C SER A 126 -4.60 13.23 2.87
N ARG A 127 -4.94 14.30 2.14
CA ARG A 127 -4.19 15.57 2.20
C ARG A 127 -4.29 16.24 3.58
N LEU A 128 -5.47 16.24 4.19
CA LEU A 128 -5.67 16.74 5.55
C LEU A 128 -4.82 15.95 6.54
N TRP A 129 -4.87 14.62 6.45
CA TRP A 129 -4.08 13.71 7.29
C TRP A 129 -2.57 13.95 7.16
N VAL A 130 -2.05 14.05 5.93
CA VAL A 130 -0.63 14.34 5.68
C VAL A 130 -0.23 15.69 6.24
N SER A 131 -1.10 16.71 6.17
CA SER A 131 -0.77 18.03 6.71
C SER A 131 -0.69 18.05 8.24
N VAL A 132 -1.61 17.34 8.91
CA VAL A 132 -1.70 17.32 10.38
C VAL A 132 -0.67 16.36 10.98
N VAL A 133 -0.69 15.10 10.54
CA VAL A 133 0.18 14.05 11.10
C VAL A 133 1.61 14.19 10.60
N GLY A 134 1.81 14.60 9.34
CA GLY A 134 3.14 14.87 8.81
C GLY A 134 3.84 15.98 9.59
N ARG A 135 3.12 17.05 9.95
CA ARG A 135 3.64 18.16 10.74
C ARG A 135 3.89 17.79 12.20
N ALA A 136 3.00 17.03 12.82
CA ALA A 136 3.22 16.49 14.16
C ALA A 136 4.51 15.67 14.25
N TYR A 137 4.76 14.85 13.22
CA TYR A 137 5.98 14.06 13.14
C TYR A 137 7.23 14.92 12.96
N ASP A 138 7.16 15.97 12.13
CA ASP A 138 8.27 16.91 11.92
C ASP A 138 8.62 17.70 13.19
N VAL A 139 7.62 18.11 13.97
CA VAL A 139 7.81 18.78 15.27
C VAL A 139 8.39 17.81 16.30
N ALA A 140 7.90 16.58 16.36
CA ALA A 140 8.40 15.57 17.29
C ALA A 140 9.85 15.15 17.00
N THR A 141 10.21 14.99 15.72
CA THR A 141 11.59 14.67 15.32
C THR A 141 12.54 15.85 15.47
N ASN A 142 12.04 17.09 15.49
CA ASN A 142 12.82 18.31 15.71
C ASN A 142 12.42 19.02 17.03
N ILE A 143 12.17 18.27 18.09
CA ILE A 143 11.69 18.81 19.36
C ILE A 143 12.71 19.74 20.05
N LEU A 144 14.01 19.49 19.84
CA LEU A 144 15.10 20.28 20.42
C LEU A 144 15.06 21.75 19.96
N PRO A 145 15.00 22.06 18.65
CA PRO A 145 14.78 23.41 18.14
C PRO A 145 13.51 24.11 18.64
N VAL A 146 12.41 23.36 18.78
CA VAL A 146 11.12 23.91 19.22
C VAL A 146 11.18 24.31 20.68
N LYS A 147 11.78 23.46 21.53
CA LYS A 147 12.00 23.76 22.95
C LYS A 147 13.01 24.89 23.15
N SER A 148 14.10 24.90 22.38
CA SER A 148 15.13 25.94 22.50
C SER A 148 14.63 27.33 22.06
N SER A 149 13.61 27.37 21.20
CA SER A 149 13.01 28.61 20.71
C SER A 149 11.73 29.01 21.47
N ALA A 150 11.34 28.25 22.51
CA ALA A 150 10.08 28.42 23.25
C ALA A 150 8.83 28.55 22.35
N ALA A 151 8.84 27.89 21.19
CA ALA A 151 7.82 28.03 20.14
C ALA A 151 6.65 27.04 20.28
N GLU A 152 6.50 26.40 21.44
CA GLU A 152 5.53 25.33 21.69
C GLU A 152 4.08 25.80 21.49
N SER A 153 3.76 26.97 22.02
CA SER A 153 2.43 27.60 21.89
C SER A 153 2.09 27.89 20.42
N HIS A 154 3.09 28.32 19.63
CA HIS A 154 2.93 28.68 18.23
C HIS A 154 2.70 27.46 17.33
N GLU A 155 3.37 26.33 17.60
CA GLU A 155 3.11 25.07 16.90
C GLU A 155 1.76 24.46 17.29
N LEU A 156 1.32 24.63 18.54
CA LEU A 156 -0.01 24.20 19.01
C LEU A 156 -1.16 25.01 18.39
N GLU A 157 -1.05 26.33 18.32
CA GLU A 157 -2.03 27.19 17.63
C GLU A 157 -2.13 26.85 16.15
N ARG A 158 -0.98 26.65 15.48
CA ARG A 158 -0.93 26.20 14.08
C ARG A 158 -1.51 24.82 13.83
N MET A 159 -1.46 23.91 14.81
CA MET A 159 -2.12 22.60 14.72
C MET A 159 -3.64 22.68 14.83
N ARG A 160 -4.16 23.64 15.59
CA ARG A 160 -5.61 23.81 15.80
C ARG A 160 -6.33 24.45 14.61
N GLY A 161 -5.57 24.91 13.61
CA GLY A 161 -6.13 25.47 12.38
C GLY A 161 -6.64 26.91 12.54
N GLU A 162 -6.20 27.62 13.57
CA GLU A 162 -6.45 29.06 13.71
C GLU A 162 -5.33 29.81 12.95
N SER A 163 -5.61 30.09 11.69
CA SER A 163 -4.93 31.08 10.85
C SER A 163 -5.99 31.86 10.08
#